data_AF-A0A505HW02-F1
#
_entry.id   AF-A0A505HW02-F1
#
_cell.length_a   1.000
_cell.length_b   1.000
_cell.length_c   1.000
_cell.angle_alpha   90.00
_cell.angle_beta   90.00
_cell.angle_gamma   90.00
#
_symmetry.space_group_name_H-M   'P 1'
#
loop_
_entity.id
_entity.type
_entity.pdbx_description
1 polymer ?
#
loop_
_entity_poly.entity_id
_entity_poly.type
_entity_poly.pdbx_seq_one_letter_code
_entity_poly.pdbx_strand_id
1 'polypeptide(L)'
;MKVVIPKPHPPKMRFTYQALAVFISSLLVNSAAAHACESSAVWPDPADCHHFYQCNPGTEPAHKVCGAGTAFNPKISACDYEQNVPSCFKDPHHPRPFHA
;
A
#
# COMPACT_ATOMS: atom_id res chain seq x y z
N MET A 1 73.73 -1.57 16.03
CA MET A 1 72.62 -1.59 17.00
C MET A 1 71.31 -1.78 16.23
N LYS A 2 70.44 -2.74 16.60
CA LYS A 2 69.12 -2.92 15.97
C LYS A 2 68.10 -2.00 16.65
N VAL A 3 67.54 -1.06 15.91
CA VAL A 3 66.43 -0.22 16.36
C VAL A 3 65.16 -1.06 16.32
N VAL A 4 64.61 -1.39 17.48
CA VAL A 4 63.30 -2.05 17.62
C VAL A 4 62.24 -0.96 17.61
N ILE A 5 61.46 -0.87 16.52
CA ILE A 5 60.32 0.05 16.42
C ILE A 5 59.08 -0.65 17.01
N PRO A 6 58.41 -0.08 18.02
CA PRO A 6 57.19 -0.66 18.57
C PRO A 6 56.05 -0.61 17.53
N LYS A 7 55.39 -1.74 17.29
CA LYS A 7 54.28 -1.86 16.35
C LYS A 7 53.06 -1.07 16.89
N PRO A 8 52.42 -0.19 16.09
CA PRO A 8 51.27 0.57 16.55
C PRO A 8 50.09 -0.38 16.80
N HIS A 9 49.49 -0.29 17.99
CA HIS A 9 48.29 -1.04 18.33
C HIS A 9 47.07 -0.34 17.70
N PRO A 10 46.11 -1.07 17.11
CA PRO A 10 44.92 -0.44 16.50
C PRO A 10 44.01 0.16 17.58
N PRO A 11 43.42 1.35 17.37
CA PRO A 11 42.49 1.94 18.31
C PRO A 11 41.18 1.13 18.38
N LYS A 12 40.61 1.00 19.58
CA LYS A 12 39.37 0.27 19.90
C LYS A 12 38.08 0.96 19.38
N MET A 13 38.15 1.62 18.22
CA MET A 13 37.09 2.47 17.64
C MET A 13 36.09 1.72 16.73
N ARG A 14 36.08 0.38 16.79
CA ARG A 14 35.20 -0.44 15.93
C ARG A 14 33.75 -0.50 16.41
N PHE A 15 33.48 -0.37 17.71
CA PHE A 15 32.11 -0.50 18.24
C PHE A 15 31.29 0.79 18.11
N THR A 16 31.91 1.94 18.34
CA THR A 16 31.23 3.24 18.25
C THR A 16 30.97 3.66 16.80
N TYR A 17 31.90 3.35 15.88
CA TYR A 17 31.73 3.66 14.46
C TYR A 17 30.58 2.87 13.81
N GLN A 18 30.39 1.61 14.21
CA GLN A 18 29.30 0.78 13.71
C GLN A 18 27.94 1.28 14.20
N ALA A 19 27.83 1.69 15.47
CA ALA A 19 26.59 2.27 15.99
C ALA A 19 26.21 3.57 15.26
N LEU A 20 27.18 4.48 15.06
CA LEU A 20 26.95 5.76 14.35
C LEU A 20 26.53 5.55 12.88
N ALA A 21 27.12 4.57 12.19
CA ALA A 21 26.77 4.25 10.82
C ALA A 21 25.32 3.71 10.69
N VAL A 22 24.85 2.92 11.65
CA VAL A 22 23.47 2.40 11.67
C VAL A 22 22.45 3.55 11.83
N PHE A 23 22.68 4.48 12.76
CA PHE A 23 21.80 5.63 12.96
C PHE A 23 21.69 6.56 11.74
N ILE A 24 22.81 6.80 11.04
CA ILE A 24 22.82 7.63 9.82
C ILE A 24 22.10 6.92 8.67
N SER A 25 22.22 5.59 8.58
CA SER A 25 21.58 4.80 7.52
C SER A 25 20.06 4.79 7.66
N SER A 26 19.52 4.71 8.90
CA SER A 26 18.08 4.73 9.16
C SER A 26 17.39 6.01 8.67
N LEU A 27 18.06 7.17 8.72
CA LEU A 27 17.52 8.45 8.25
C LEU A 27 17.42 8.53 6.71
N LEU A 28 18.26 7.79 5.99
CA LEU A 28 18.29 7.76 4.52
C LEU A 28 17.36 6.70 3.92
N VAL A 29 16.96 5.68 4.69
CA VAL A 29 16.06 4.59 4.23
C VAL A 29 14.58 4.99 4.34
N ASN A 30 14.27 6.15 4.91
CA ASN A 30 12.91 6.69 4.98
C ASN A 30 12.47 7.30 3.63
N SER A 31 12.73 6.58 2.54
CA SER A 31 12.30 6.92 1.20
C SER A 31 10.80 7.14 1.21
N ALA A 32 10.39 8.34 0.82
CA ALA A 32 9.03 8.66 0.42
C ALA A 32 8.67 7.84 -0.83
N ALA A 33 8.47 6.54 -0.66
CA ALA A 33 7.68 5.79 -1.61
C ALA A 33 6.25 6.30 -1.42
N ALA A 34 5.85 7.27 -2.24
CA ALA A 34 4.44 7.44 -2.54
C ALA A 34 3.88 6.05 -2.83
N HIS A 35 2.67 5.76 -2.35
CA HIS A 35 2.00 4.45 -2.49
C HIS A 35 1.60 4.20 -3.95
N ALA A 36 2.54 4.38 -4.87
CA ALA A 36 2.39 4.15 -6.28
C ALA A 36 2.17 2.65 -6.49
N CYS A 37 1.15 2.35 -7.26
CA CYS A 37 0.81 0.99 -7.63
C CYS A 37 1.99 0.36 -8.38
N GLU A 38 2.48 -0.76 -7.89
CA GLU A 38 3.51 -1.55 -8.57
C GLU A 38 2.89 -2.34 -9.74
N SER A 39 1.62 -2.74 -9.63
CA SER A 39 0.89 -3.52 -10.62
C SER A 39 -0.53 -2.99 -10.85
N SER A 40 -1.13 -3.35 -11.99
CA SER A 40 -2.53 -3.06 -12.28
C SER A 40 -3.42 -3.97 -11.43
N ALA A 41 -4.21 -3.38 -10.55
CA ALA A 41 -5.10 -4.10 -9.65
C ALA A 41 -6.41 -3.34 -9.47
N VAL A 42 -7.48 -4.07 -9.15
CA VAL A 42 -8.78 -3.48 -8.83
C VAL A 42 -9.35 -4.22 -7.61
N TRP A 43 -9.84 -3.50 -6.61
CA TRP A 43 -10.35 -4.10 -5.37
C TRP A 43 -11.53 -3.30 -4.78
N PRO A 44 -12.41 -3.96 -4.01
CA PRO A 44 -13.58 -3.31 -3.42
C PRO A 44 -13.20 -2.30 -2.35
N ASP A 45 -14.01 -1.27 -2.18
CA ASP A 45 -13.99 -0.46 -0.97
C ASP A 45 -14.67 -1.22 0.19
N PRO A 46 -14.01 -1.36 1.35
CA PRO A 46 -14.59 -2.06 2.51
C PRO A 46 -15.72 -1.30 3.20
N ALA A 47 -15.83 0.01 3.01
CA ALA A 47 -16.84 0.87 3.63
C ALA A 47 -18.10 1.03 2.77
N ASP A 48 -17.96 1.02 1.45
CA ASP A 48 -19.08 1.21 0.51
C ASP A 48 -18.97 0.29 -0.72
N CYS A 49 -19.94 -0.62 -0.87
CA CYS A 49 -19.97 -1.58 -1.97
C CYS A 49 -20.19 -0.96 -3.37
N HIS A 50 -20.62 0.31 -3.44
CA HIS A 50 -20.69 1.06 -4.70
C HIS A 50 -19.34 1.64 -5.13
N HIS A 51 -18.35 1.61 -4.24
CA HIS A 51 -17.02 2.14 -4.50
C HIS A 51 -15.98 1.03 -4.65
N PHE A 52 -14.94 1.35 -5.42
CA PHE A 52 -13.79 0.48 -5.63
C PHE A 52 -12.53 1.30 -5.88
N TYR A 53 -11.39 0.66 -5.75
CA TYR A 53 -10.10 1.27 -6.06
C TYR A 53 -9.53 0.63 -7.32
N GLN A 54 -8.96 1.46 -8.19
CA GLN A 54 -8.25 1.02 -9.38
C GLN A 54 -6.81 1.54 -9.34
N CYS A 55 -5.86 0.60 -9.40
CA CYS A 55 -4.44 0.86 -9.56
C CYS A 55 -4.03 0.82 -11.03
N ASN A 56 -3.30 1.83 -11.48
CA ASN A 56 -2.48 1.75 -12.69
C ASN A 56 -0.99 1.87 -12.31
N PRO A 57 -0.09 1.09 -12.94
CA PRO A 57 1.34 1.11 -12.61
C PRO A 57 1.93 2.52 -12.59
N GLY A 58 2.64 2.86 -11.52
CA GLY A 58 3.28 4.16 -11.35
C GLY A 58 2.33 5.31 -10.97
N THR A 59 1.06 5.02 -10.69
CA THR A 59 0.06 6.01 -10.23
C THR A 59 -0.47 5.66 -8.86
N GLU A 60 -1.07 6.62 -8.16
CA GLU A 60 -1.82 6.35 -6.93
C GLU A 60 -3.15 5.64 -7.25
N PRO A 61 -3.69 4.82 -6.32
CA PRO A 61 -4.98 4.19 -6.50
C PRO A 61 -6.10 5.21 -6.69
N ALA A 62 -6.83 5.11 -7.80
CA ALA A 62 -8.01 5.93 -8.02
C ALA A 62 -9.21 5.33 -7.30
N HIS A 63 -9.85 6.11 -6.42
CA HIS A 63 -11.14 5.75 -5.83
C HIS A 63 -12.26 6.08 -6.81
N LYS A 64 -13.06 5.08 -7.17
CA LYS A 64 -14.08 5.16 -8.22
C LYS A 64 -15.41 4.67 -7.69
N VAL A 65 -16.47 5.21 -8.26
CA VAL A 65 -17.86 4.82 -7.99
C VAL A 65 -18.41 4.04 -9.18
N CYS A 66 -19.19 3.01 -8.91
CA CYS A 66 -19.98 2.31 -9.91
C CYS A 66 -21.17 3.17 -10.38
N GLY A 67 -21.73 2.84 -11.54
CA GLY A 67 -22.93 3.51 -12.05
C GLY A 67 -24.15 3.27 -11.14
N ALA A 68 -25.18 4.11 -11.27
CA ALA A 68 -26.41 3.95 -10.50
C ALA A 68 -27.01 2.53 -10.65
N GLY A 69 -27.42 1.92 -9.53
CA GLY A 69 -27.96 0.56 -9.48
C GLY A 69 -26.92 -0.56 -9.65
N THR A 70 -25.63 -0.23 -9.64
CA THR A 70 -24.53 -1.20 -9.75
C THR A 70 -23.56 -1.08 -8.57
N ALA A 71 -22.84 -2.17 -8.31
CA ALA A 71 -21.88 -2.31 -7.22
C ALA A 71 -20.66 -3.09 -7.69
N PHE A 72 -19.51 -2.89 -7.03
CA PHE A 72 -18.30 -3.59 -7.45
C PHE A 72 -18.38 -5.07 -7.09
N ASN A 73 -18.29 -5.93 -8.12
CA ASN A 73 -18.28 -7.37 -7.97
C ASN A 73 -16.84 -7.91 -8.04
N PRO A 74 -16.22 -8.30 -6.91
CA PRO A 74 -14.84 -8.79 -6.90
C PRO A 74 -14.66 -10.12 -7.64
N LYS A 75 -15.74 -10.85 -7.96
CA LYS A 75 -15.66 -12.10 -8.75
C LYS A 75 -15.32 -11.85 -10.22
N ILE A 76 -15.75 -10.72 -10.75
CA ILE A 76 -15.52 -10.33 -12.15
C ILE A 76 -14.62 -9.08 -12.26
N SER A 77 -14.19 -8.53 -11.12
CA SER A 77 -13.38 -7.32 -11.01
C SER A 77 -13.98 -6.11 -11.76
N ALA A 78 -15.31 -5.99 -11.74
CA ALA A 78 -16.05 -4.95 -12.45
C ALA A 78 -17.36 -4.61 -11.73
N CYS A 79 -18.00 -3.50 -12.14
CA CYS A 79 -19.34 -3.16 -11.66
C CYS A 79 -20.37 -4.12 -12.26
N ASP A 80 -21.21 -4.67 -11.40
CA ASP A 80 -22.32 -5.56 -11.73
C ASP A 80 -23.60 -5.03 -11.07
N TYR A 81 -24.76 -5.53 -11.48
CA TYR A 81 -26.01 -5.19 -10.80
C TYR A 81 -25.92 -5.55 -9.33
N GLU A 82 -26.41 -4.67 -8.44
CA GLU A 82 -26.32 -4.86 -6.99
C GLU A 82 -26.84 -6.22 -6.52
N GLN A 83 -27.85 -6.76 -7.22
CA GLN A 83 -28.47 -8.06 -6.95
C GLN A 83 -27.50 -9.23 -7.10
N ASN A 84 -26.47 -9.07 -7.94
CA ASN A 84 -25.42 -10.05 -8.18
C ASN A 84 -24.23 -9.89 -7.22
N VAL A 85 -24.23 -8.83 -6.39
CA VAL A 85 -23.13 -8.47 -5.50
C VAL A 85 -23.54 -8.72 -4.04
N PRO A 86 -23.05 -9.80 -3.40
CA PRO A 86 -23.50 -10.18 -2.06
C PRO A 86 -23.26 -9.12 -0.98
N SER A 87 -22.24 -8.27 -1.14
CA SER A 87 -21.95 -7.17 -0.21
C SER A 87 -22.94 -6.01 -0.32
N CYS A 88 -23.68 -5.92 -1.43
CA CYS A 88 -24.55 -4.80 -1.77
C CYS A 88 -26.03 -5.20 -1.88
N PHE A 89 -26.31 -6.49 -2.08
CA PHE A 89 -27.65 -7.06 -2.01
C PHE A 89 -28.09 -7.25 -0.55
N LYS A 90 -29.10 -6.50 -0.11
CA LYS A 90 -29.87 -6.79 1.11
C LYS A 90 -31.23 -7.34 0.65
N ASP A 91 -31.57 -8.54 1.10
CA ASP A 91 -32.73 -9.37 0.70
C ASP A 91 -34.12 -8.68 0.91
N PRO A 92 -35.25 -9.22 0.39
CA PRO A 92 -36.00 -8.76 -0.78
C PRO A 92 -37.36 -8.12 -0.42
N HIS A 93 -37.63 -7.80 0.85
CA HIS A 93 -38.90 -7.22 1.32
C HIS A 93 -38.91 -5.70 1.42
N HIS A 94 -37.88 -5.04 0.89
CA HIS A 94 -37.83 -3.59 0.91
C HIS A 94 -37.54 -3.05 -0.49
N PRO A 95 -38.49 -2.34 -1.14
CA PRO A 95 -38.15 -1.57 -2.32
C PRO A 95 -37.15 -0.51 -1.87
N ARG A 96 -35.89 -0.62 -2.32
CA ARG A 96 -34.93 0.46 -2.11
C ARG A 96 -35.50 1.73 -2.76
N PRO A 97 -35.53 2.87 -2.05
CA PRO A 97 -35.93 4.13 -2.66
C PRO A 97 -34.97 4.43 -3.80
N PHE A 98 -35.52 4.83 -4.96
CA PHE A 98 -34.74 5.43 -6.03
C PHE A 98 -34.03 6.66 -5.46
N HIS A 99 -32.73 6.54 -5.21
CA HIS A 99 -31.88 7.71 -5.01
C HIS A 99 -31.56 8.26 -6.40
N ALA A 100 -32.18 9.40 -6.69
CA ALA A 100 -32.01 10.23 -7.88
C ALA A 100 -30.66 10.95 -7.89
#